data_AF-A0A2E7RRM0-F1
#
_entry.id   AF-A0A2E7RRM0-F1
#
_cell.length_a   1.000
_cell.length_b   1.000
_cell.length_c   1.000
_cell.angle_alpha   90.00
_cell.angle_beta   90.00
_cell.angle_gamma   90.00
#
_symmetry.space_group_name_H-M   'P 1'
#
loop_
_entity.id
_entity.type
_entity.pdbx_description
1 polymer ?
#
loop_
_entity_poly.entity_id
_entity_poly.type
_entity_poly.pdbx_seq_one_letter_code
_entity_poly.pdbx_strand_id
1 'polypeptide(L)'
;MDEENKETAVLGMISRGHSKFNKISQEAKIEPKELELILQKLESSGLIKVEEKKGWLGTKIDIKPTEEGYREFERQLKNLQDKWNNLENTYKSGNKQELEQKLKEDKSFLPTMMMFGIIDVMMFSMMFSMIGASMGSFIPAEDMQGMDDGSADMDGSDMGDDGGFDIDIGF
;
A
#
# COMPACT_ATOMS: atom_id res chain seq x y z
N MET A 1 8.98 -4.03 -2.77
CA MET A 1 7.96 -5.08 -2.48
C MET A 1 8.02 -6.20 -3.52
N ASP A 2 7.69 -7.44 -3.14
CA ASP A 2 7.44 -8.54 -4.08
C ASP A 2 6.04 -8.40 -4.73
N GLU A 3 5.73 -9.20 -5.76
CA GLU A 3 4.50 -9.10 -6.57
C GLU A 3 3.22 -9.31 -5.75
N GLU A 4 3.21 -10.29 -4.84
CA GLU A 4 2.08 -10.57 -3.95
C GLU A 4 1.79 -9.39 -3.00
N ASN A 5 2.84 -8.74 -2.49
CA ASN A 5 2.70 -7.55 -1.65
C ASN A 5 2.19 -6.34 -2.45
N LYS A 6 2.58 -6.19 -3.72
CA LYS A 6 2.06 -5.12 -4.60
C LYS A 6 0.59 -5.31 -4.91
N GLU A 7 0.14 -6.54 -5.18
CA GLU A 7 -1.28 -6.85 -5.38
C GLU A 7 -2.11 -6.55 -4.13
N THR A 8 -1.63 -6.98 -2.96
CA THR A 8 -2.23 -6.69 -1.65
C THR A 8 -2.34 -5.18 -1.42
N ALA A 9 -1.27 -4.43 -1.74
CA ALA A 9 -1.24 -2.98 -1.60
C ALA A 9 -2.30 -2.30 -2.49
N VAL A 10 -2.34 -2.65 -3.77
CA VAL A 10 -3.29 -2.08 -4.74
C VAL A 10 -4.73 -2.40 -4.35
N LEU A 11 -5.03 -3.66 -3.99
CA LEU A 11 -6.36 -4.03 -3.53
C LEU A 11 -6.76 -3.25 -2.28
N GLY A 12 -5.86 -3.12 -1.30
CA GLY A 12 -6.12 -2.37 -0.08
C GLY A 12 -6.38 -0.88 -0.32
N MET A 13 -5.66 -0.24 -1.24
CA MET A 13 -5.92 1.15 -1.64
C MET A 13 -7.30 1.30 -2.29
N ILE A 14 -7.65 0.40 -3.20
CA ILE A 14 -8.96 0.40 -3.88
C ILE A 14 -10.09 0.17 -2.88
N SER A 15 -9.93 -0.79 -1.96
CA SER A 15 -10.86 -1.05 -0.85
C SER A 15 -10.99 0.13 0.12
N ARG A 16 -10.00 1.02 0.19
CA ARG A 16 -10.06 2.27 0.98
C ARG A 16 -10.57 3.47 0.20
N GLY A 17 -11.02 3.28 -1.05
CA GLY A 17 -11.68 4.29 -1.86
C GLY A 17 -10.79 4.98 -2.90
N HIS A 18 -9.53 4.57 -3.06
CA HIS A 18 -8.67 5.09 -4.12
C HIS A 18 -9.12 4.48 -5.46
N SER A 19 -9.71 5.28 -6.34
CA SER A 19 -10.28 4.80 -7.62
C SER A 19 -9.58 5.30 -8.88
N LYS A 20 -8.63 6.24 -8.75
CA LYS A 20 -7.92 6.86 -9.88
C LYS A 20 -6.60 6.13 -10.14
N PHE A 21 -6.42 5.61 -11.36
CA PHE A 21 -5.21 4.90 -11.78
C PHE A 21 -3.90 5.65 -11.43
N ASN A 22 -3.78 6.92 -11.82
CA ASN A 22 -2.57 7.71 -11.58
C ASN A 22 -2.27 7.87 -10.08
N LYS A 23 -3.31 8.08 -9.25
CA LYS A 23 -3.15 8.22 -7.80
C LYS A 23 -2.64 6.91 -7.20
N ILE A 24 -3.21 5.77 -7.62
CA ILE A 24 -2.77 4.44 -7.18
C ILE A 24 -1.32 4.16 -7.60
N SER A 25 -0.96 4.44 -8.86
CA SER A 25 0.42 4.25 -9.36
C SER A 25 1.44 5.07 -8.56
N GLN A 26 1.13 6.33 -8.29
CA GLN A 26 2.03 7.24 -7.55
C GLN A 26 2.19 6.82 -6.09
N GLU A 27 1.10 6.61 -5.37
CA GLU A 27 1.13 6.29 -3.94
C GLU A 27 1.68 4.87 -3.68
N ALA A 28 1.34 3.90 -4.53
CA ALA A 28 1.88 2.54 -4.43
C ALA A 28 3.32 2.43 -4.97
N LYS A 29 3.83 3.46 -5.67
CA LYS A 29 5.12 3.47 -6.37
C LYS A 29 5.26 2.30 -7.35
N ILE A 30 4.18 2.04 -8.10
CA ILE A 30 4.12 0.96 -9.09
C ILE A 30 4.11 1.59 -10.47
N GLU A 31 5.01 1.12 -11.33
CA GLU A 31 5.08 1.54 -12.73
C GLU A 31 3.73 1.31 -13.43
N PRO A 32 3.26 2.24 -14.29
CA PRO A 32 1.94 2.14 -14.92
C PRO A 32 1.65 0.78 -15.56
N LYS A 33 2.61 0.22 -16.30
CA LYS A 33 2.46 -1.10 -16.94
C LYS A 33 2.32 -2.24 -15.94
N GLU A 34 3.03 -2.16 -14.81
CA GLU A 34 2.91 -3.15 -13.75
C GLU A 34 1.56 -3.02 -13.04
N LEU A 35 1.10 -1.80 -12.79
CA LEU A 35 -0.23 -1.55 -12.23
C LEU A 35 -1.34 -2.07 -13.13
N GLU A 36 -1.24 -1.90 -14.45
CA GLU A 36 -2.19 -2.47 -15.41
C GLU A 36 -2.31 -3.99 -15.27
N LEU A 37 -1.17 -4.70 -15.15
CA LEU A 37 -1.16 -6.15 -14.98
C LEU A 37 -1.80 -6.57 -13.64
N ILE A 38 -1.51 -5.85 -12.56
CA ILE A 38 -2.13 -6.09 -11.25
C ILE A 38 -3.64 -5.87 -11.33
N LEU A 39 -4.10 -4.78 -11.93
CA LEU A 39 -5.53 -4.47 -12.07
C LEU A 39 -6.25 -5.54 -12.91
N GLN A 40 -5.64 -6.00 -14.02
CA GLN A 40 -6.18 -7.10 -14.82
C GLN A 40 -6.30 -8.40 -14.02
N LYS A 41 -5.31 -8.70 -13.18
CA LYS A 41 -5.35 -9.89 -12.31
C LYS A 41 -6.44 -9.77 -11.24
N LEU A 42 -6.56 -8.61 -10.59
CA LEU A 42 -7.59 -8.37 -9.58
C LEU A 42 -9.01 -8.40 -10.19
N GLU A 43 -9.17 -7.86 -11.39
CA GLU A 43 -10.45 -7.87 -12.11
C GLU A 43 -10.83 -9.28 -12.58
N SER A 44 -9.90 -10.01 -13.19
CA SER A 44 -10.13 -11.41 -13.61
C SER A 44 -10.42 -12.34 -12.42
N SER A 45 -9.93 -12.00 -11.22
CA SER A 45 -10.23 -12.69 -9.97
C SER A 45 -11.56 -12.23 -9.33
N GLY A 46 -12.28 -11.29 -9.93
CA GLY A 46 -13.56 -10.78 -9.41
C GLY A 46 -13.43 -9.84 -8.21
N LEU A 47 -12.22 -9.42 -7.84
CA LEU A 47 -11.96 -8.60 -6.65
C LEU A 47 -12.21 -7.11 -6.89
N ILE A 48 -12.08 -6.66 -8.13
CA ILE A 48 -12.36 -5.28 -8.53
C ILE A 48 -13.21 -5.24 -9.81
N LYS A 49 -13.71 -4.05 -10.13
CA LYS A 49 -14.29 -3.70 -11.42
C LYS A 49 -13.56 -2.48 -11.98
N VAL A 50 -13.19 -2.54 -13.25
CA VAL A 50 -12.61 -1.41 -13.98
C VAL A 50 -13.66 -0.89 -14.95
N GLU A 51 -14.13 0.34 -14.74
CA GLU A 51 -15.12 0.99 -15.60
C GLU A 51 -14.47 2.12 -16.40
N GLU A 52 -14.51 2.02 -17.73
CA GLU A 52 -14.17 3.13 -18.61
C GLU A 52 -15.40 4.03 -18.82
N LYS A 53 -15.30 5.29 -18.37
CA LYS A 53 -16.35 6.31 -18.53
C LYS A 53 -15.87 7.38 -19.49
N LYS A 54 -16.70 7.76 -20.45
CA LYS A 54 -16.44 8.97 -21.24
C LYS A 54 -16.68 10.20 -20.38
N GLY A 55 -15.63 10.95 -20.10
CA GLY A 55 -15.67 12.28 -19.51
C GLY A 55 -15.53 13.37 -20.57
N TRP A 56 -15.74 14.60 -20.15
CA TRP A 56 -15.56 15.81 -20.97
C TRP A 56 -14.13 16.03 -21.49
N LEU A 57 -13.11 15.53 -20.76
CA LEU A 57 -11.68 15.62 -21.09
C LEU A 57 -11.12 14.30 -21.66
N GLY A 58 -11.96 13.33 -22.02
CA GLY A 58 -11.53 12.01 -22.53
C GLY A 58 -12.02 10.83 -21.69
N THR A 59 -11.42 9.65 -21.86
CA THR A 59 -11.78 8.44 -21.12
C THR A 59 -11.25 8.51 -19.69
N LYS A 60 -12.15 8.39 -18.71
CA LYS A 60 -11.85 8.28 -17.29
C LYS A 60 -11.98 6.82 -16.87
N ILE A 61 -10.91 6.25 -16.33
CA ILE A 61 -10.91 4.93 -15.71
C ILE A 61 -11.33 5.10 -14.25
N ASP A 62 -12.39 4.40 -13.85
CA ASP A 62 -12.92 4.37 -12.49
C ASP A 62 -12.81 2.94 -11.95
N ILE A 63 -12.07 2.76 -10.87
CA ILE A 63 -11.74 1.44 -10.30
C ILE A 63 -12.49 1.28 -8.98
N LYS A 64 -13.22 0.18 -8.81
CA LYS A 64 -13.98 -0.07 -7.58
C LYS A 64 -13.77 -1.49 -7.04
N PRO A 65 -13.71 -1.65 -5.71
CA PRO A 65 -13.72 -2.98 -5.10
C PRO A 65 -15.08 -3.65 -5.28
N THR A 66 -15.09 -4.97 -5.42
CA THR A 66 -16.31 -5.78 -5.26
C THR A 66 -16.51 -6.15 -3.78
N GLU A 67 -17.67 -6.71 -3.45
CA GLU A 67 -17.90 -7.29 -2.11
C GLU A 67 -16.89 -8.39 -1.78
N GLU A 68 -16.52 -9.20 -2.77
CA GLU A 68 -15.48 -10.21 -2.63
C GLU A 68 -14.10 -9.58 -2.44
N GLY A 69 -13.80 -8.51 -3.18
CA GLY A 69 -12.58 -7.71 -2.98
C GLY A 69 -12.44 -7.15 -1.57
N TYR A 70 -13.53 -6.61 -1.00
CA TYR A 70 -13.54 -6.16 0.40
C TYR A 70 -13.25 -7.31 1.37
N ARG A 71 -13.92 -8.45 1.21
CA ARG A 71 -13.69 -9.63 2.08
C ARG A 71 -12.27 -10.16 1.98
N GLU A 72 -11.71 -10.19 0.77
CA GLU A 72 -10.34 -10.61 0.53
C GLU A 72 -9.34 -9.65 1.16
N PHE A 73 -9.57 -8.34 1.03
CA PHE A 73 -8.77 -7.33 1.72
C PHE A 73 -8.81 -7.49 3.25
N GLU A 74 -9.99 -7.68 3.85
CA GLU A 74 -10.12 -7.92 5.29
C GLU A 74 -9.36 -9.19 5.73
N ARG A 75 -9.41 -10.25 4.93
CA ARG A 75 -8.65 -11.49 5.17
C ARG A 75 -7.14 -11.24 5.15
N GLN A 76 -6.65 -10.47 4.18
CA GLN A 76 -5.24 -10.09 4.08
C GLN A 76 -4.81 -9.20 5.26
N LEU A 77 -5.65 -8.23 5.63
CA LEU A 77 -5.43 -7.37 6.79
C LEU A 77 -5.30 -8.18 8.08
N LYS A 78 -6.19 -9.14 8.29
CA LYS A 78 -6.12 -10.05 9.44
C LYS A 78 -4.84 -10.90 9.44
N ASN A 79 -4.42 -11.41 8.28
CA ASN A 79 -3.17 -12.17 8.15
C ASN A 79 -1.96 -11.31 8.56
N LEU A 80 -1.91 -10.06 8.09
CA LEU A 80 -0.85 -9.13 8.46
C LEU A 80 -0.86 -8.83 9.98
N GLN A 81 -2.02 -8.64 10.59
CA GLN A 81 -2.15 -8.48 12.04
C GLN A 81 -1.67 -9.72 12.81
N ASP A 82 -2.03 -10.92 12.36
CA ASP A 82 -1.61 -12.18 12.99
C ASP A 82 -0.07 -12.36 12.91
N LYS A 83 0.54 -12.02 11.77
CA LYS A 83 2.00 -11.99 11.60
C LYS A 83 2.67 -10.98 12.53
N TRP A 84 2.12 -9.77 12.62
CA TRP A 84 2.63 -8.76 13.54
C TRP A 84 2.54 -9.20 15.01
N ASN A 85 1.42 -9.79 15.43
CA ASN A 85 1.24 -10.29 16.79
C ASN A 85 2.27 -11.38 17.13
N ASN A 86 2.60 -12.25 16.17
CA ASN A 86 3.64 -13.26 16.35
C ASN A 86 5.03 -12.61 16.56
N LEU A 87 5.36 -11.60 15.76
CA LEU A 87 6.59 -10.84 15.89
C LEU A 87 6.68 -10.12 17.25
N GLU A 88 5.60 -9.42 17.64
CA GLU A 88 5.51 -8.67 18.89
C GLU A 88 5.69 -9.59 20.11
N ASN A 89 5.13 -10.81 20.06
CA ASN A 89 5.32 -11.80 21.12
C ASN A 89 6.79 -12.24 21.25
N THR A 90 7.50 -12.41 20.14
CA THR A 90 8.95 -12.70 20.16
C THR A 90 9.76 -11.49 20.64
N TYR A 91 9.35 -10.26 20.31
CA TYR A 91 9.96 -9.06 20.87
C TYR A 91 9.80 -9.01 22.39
N LYS A 92 8.58 -9.23 22.90
CA LYS A 92 8.26 -9.26 24.34
C LYS A 92 9.03 -10.35 25.10
N SER A 93 9.40 -11.45 24.44
CA SER A 93 10.16 -12.55 25.07
C SER A 93 11.63 -12.20 25.33
N GLY A 94 12.17 -11.15 24.70
CA GLY A 94 13.59 -10.81 24.83
C GLY A 94 14.51 -11.56 23.86
N ASN A 95 14.00 -12.52 23.09
CA ASN A 95 14.80 -13.40 22.24
C ASN A 95 15.23 -12.71 20.93
N LYS A 96 16.35 -11.99 20.99
CA LYS A 96 16.88 -11.20 19.86
C LYS A 96 17.15 -12.04 18.59
N GLN A 97 17.65 -13.27 18.73
CA GLN A 97 17.99 -14.11 17.59
C GLN A 97 16.74 -14.57 16.84
N GLU A 98 15.72 -15.00 17.58
CA GLU A 98 14.42 -15.39 17.01
C GLU A 98 13.70 -14.17 16.41
N LEU A 99 13.78 -13.01 17.06
CA LEU A 99 13.22 -11.76 16.54
C LEU A 99 13.88 -11.36 15.21
N GLU A 100 15.21 -11.41 15.15
CA GLU A 100 15.95 -11.11 13.92
C GLU A 100 15.60 -12.10 12.79
N GLN A 101 15.46 -13.39 13.11
CA GLN A 101 15.07 -14.40 12.12
C GLN A 101 13.67 -14.11 11.55
N LYS A 102 12.67 -13.90 12.41
CA LYS A 102 11.29 -13.61 11.95
C LYS A 102 11.21 -12.31 11.15
N LEU A 103 11.95 -11.27 11.55
CA LEU A 103 12.06 -10.03 10.79
C LEU A 103 12.64 -10.24 9.38
N LYS A 104 13.60 -11.16 9.21
CA LYS A 104 14.17 -11.50 7.90
C LYS A 104 13.22 -12.30 7.03
N GLU A 105 12.50 -13.25 7.63
CA GLU A 105 11.52 -14.10 6.94
C GLU A 105 10.33 -13.28 6.43
N ASP A 106 9.82 -12.37 7.26
CA ASP A 106 8.62 -11.58 6.95
C ASP A 106 8.93 -10.17 6.38
N LYS A 107 10.17 -9.91 5.96
CA LYS A 107 10.65 -8.56 5.60
C LYS A 107 9.77 -7.84 4.55
N SER A 108 9.18 -8.59 3.61
CA SER A 108 8.39 -8.01 2.52
C SER A 108 7.01 -7.53 2.96
N PHE A 109 6.49 -8.03 4.09
CA PHE A 109 5.21 -7.61 4.66
C PHE A 109 5.32 -6.34 5.51
N LEU A 110 6.51 -5.99 5.99
CA LEU A 110 6.73 -4.85 6.88
C LEU A 110 6.34 -3.51 6.23
N PRO A 111 6.74 -3.22 4.97
CA PRO A 111 6.24 -2.06 4.23
C PRO A 111 4.71 -2.00 4.14
N THR A 112 4.08 -3.12 3.81
CA THR A 112 2.62 -3.25 3.68
C THR A 112 1.90 -3.01 5.01
N MET A 113 2.43 -3.53 6.12
CA MET A 113 1.89 -3.32 7.46
C MET A 113 1.92 -1.85 7.88
N MET A 114 3.00 -1.12 7.56
CA MET A 114 3.08 0.32 7.82
C MET A 114 2.12 1.12 6.94
N MET A 115 2.03 0.80 5.64
CA MET A 115 1.06 1.42 4.73
C MET A 115 -0.39 1.24 5.21
N PHE A 116 -0.69 0.09 5.82
CA PHE A 116 -2.02 -0.17 6.38
C PHE A 116 -2.22 0.34 7.81
N GLY A 117 -1.20 0.89 8.45
CA GLY A 117 -1.27 1.44 9.82
C GLY A 117 -1.30 0.37 10.91
N ILE A 118 -0.88 -0.86 10.62
CA ILE A 118 -0.76 -1.95 11.61
C ILE A 118 0.44 -1.70 12.52
N ILE A 119 1.50 -1.10 11.97
CA ILE A 119 2.75 -0.77 12.65
C ILE A 119 3.08 0.68 12.35
N ASP A 120 3.53 1.41 13.37
CA ASP A 120 4.13 2.73 13.17
C ASP A 120 5.68 2.67 13.19
N VAL A 121 6.30 3.68 12.58
CA VAL A 121 7.77 3.76 12.44
C VAL A 121 8.48 3.75 13.81
N MET A 122 7.85 4.29 14.86
CA MET A 122 8.45 4.33 16.20
C MET A 122 8.45 2.94 16.87
N MET A 123 7.32 2.23 16.82
CA MET A 123 7.19 0.84 17.28
C MET A 123 8.21 -0.06 16.57
N PHE A 124 8.31 0.10 15.25
CA PHE A 124 9.27 -0.65 14.46
C PHE A 124 10.72 -0.31 14.87
N SER A 125 11.06 0.98 14.99
CA SER A 125 12.41 1.43 15.40
C SER A 125 12.85 0.87 16.76
N MET A 126 11.92 0.74 17.71
CA MET A 126 12.21 0.14 19.02
C MET A 126 12.61 -1.34 18.91
N MET A 127 11.97 -2.10 18.02
CA MET A 127 12.34 -3.50 17.78
C MET A 127 13.74 -3.63 17.15
N PHE A 128 14.08 -2.75 16.20
CA PHE A 128 15.41 -2.72 15.57
C PHE A 128 16.53 -2.35 16.54
N SER A 129 16.28 -1.35 17.39
CA SER A 129 17.19 -0.96 18.47
C SER A 129 17.52 -2.15 19.39
N MET A 130 16.53 -2.98 19.71
CA MET A 130 16.72 -4.14 20.58
C MET A 130 17.66 -5.19 19.98
N ILE A 131 17.56 -5.46 18.68
CA ILE A 131 18.43 -6.43 17.99
C ILE A 131 19.76 -5.82 17.52
N GLY A 132 19.99 -4.53 17.77
CA GLY A 132 21.22 -3.84 17.38
C GLY A 132 21.36 -3.66 15.86
N ALA A 133 20.23 -3.62 15.14
CA ALA A 133 20.20 -3.42 13.69
C ALA A 133 19.57 -2.06 13.35
N SER A 134 19.81 -1.60 12.12
CA SER A 134 19.19 -0.37 11.60
C SER A 134 17.93 -0.71 10.80
N MET A 135 16.94 0.17 10.78
CA MET A 135 15.73 -0.02 9.96
C MET A 135 16.05 -0.26 8.48
N GLY A 136 17.08 0.44 7.97
CA GLY A 136 17.55 0.34 6.59
C GLY A 136 18.14 -1.01 6.19
N SER A 137 18.47 -1.90 7.14
CA SER A 137 18.91 -3.27 6.79
C SER A 137 17.76 -4.21 6.44
N PHE A 138 16.50 -3.78 6.64
CA PHE A 138 15.31 -4.60 6.41
C PHE A 138 14.32 -3.93 5.46
N ILE A 139 14.24 -2.60 5.48
CA ILE A 139 13.39 -1.83 4.58
C ILE A 139 14.29 -0.95 3.69
N PRO A 140 14.14 -1.01 2.36
CA PRO A 140 14.81 -0.09 1.45
C PRO A 140 14.42 1.38 1.71
N ALA A 141 15.35 2.32 1.55
CA ALA A 141 15.07 3.74 1.75
C ALA A 141 13.93 4.27 0.84
N GLU A 142 13.80 3.69 -0.35
CA GLU A 142 12.72 3.98 -1.31
C GLU A 142 11.33 3.65 -0.76
N ASP A 143 11.21 2.57 0.02
CA ASP A 143 9.95 2.15 0.65
C ASP A 143 9.60 3.02 1.88
N MET A 144 10.59 3.65 2.52
CA MET A 144 10.38 4.53 3.69
C MET A 144 9.85 5.93 3.32
N GLN A 145 10.33 6.51 2.21
CA GLN A 145 10.00 7.89 1.82
C GLN A 145 8.52 8.10 1.46
N GLY A 146 7.76 7.03 1.20
CA GLY A 146 6.33 7.11 0.88
C GLY A 146 5.41 7.10 2.11
N MET A 147 5.96 6.97 3.32
CA MET A 147 5.17 6.79 4.54
C MET A 147 4.92 8.09 5.31
N ASP A 148 5.71 9.13 5.05
CA ASP A 148 5.59 10.45 5.71
C ASP A 148 4.44 11.30 5.14
N ASP A 149 4.04 11.04 3.89
CA ASP A 149 3.03 11.79 3.13
C ASP A 149 1.59 11.25 3.31
N GLY A 150 1.42 10.10 3.97
CA GLY A 150 0.14 9.38 4.02
C GLY A 150 -0.76 9.68 5.22
N SER A 151 -0.35 10.54 6.14
CA SER A 151 -1.07 10.80 7.40
C SER A 151 -1.84 12.13 7.46
N ALA A 152 -1.80 12.94 6.40
CA ALA A 152 -2.40 14.28 6.41
C ALA A 152 -3.77 14.40 5.72
N ASP A 153 -4.17 13.51 4.80
CA ASP A 153 -5.38 13.72 3.98
C ASP A 153 -6.34 12.51 3.94
N MET A 154 -6.64 11.93 5.10
CA MET A 154 -7.80 11.01 5.24
C MET A 154 -9.10 11.72 5.68
N ASP A 155 -9.11 13.05 5.69
CA ASP A 155 -10.34 13.85 5.80
C ASP A 155 -10.33 14.95 4.74
N GLY A 156 -10.94 14.65 3.60
CA GLY A 156 -10.92 15.51 2.43
C GLY A 156 -12.01 15.11 1.47
N SER A 157 -13.25 15.37 1.85
CA SER A 157 -14.31 15.61 0.87
C SER A 157 -13.84 16.71 -0.09
N ASP A 158 -13.36 16.34 -1.27
CA ASP A 158 -13.15 17.32 -2.34
C ASP A 158 -14.01 16.97 -3.55
N MET A 159 -15.25 17.45 -3.44
CA MET A 159 -15.97 18.05 -4.54
C MET A 159 -15.28 19.39 -4.88
N GLY A 160 -14.39 19.38 -5.87
CA GLY A 160 -13.72 20.56 -6.42
C GLY A 160 -12.86 20.11 -7.61
N ASP A 161 -13.40 20.15 -8.82
CA ASP A 161 -13.25 21.25 -9.78
C ASP A 161 -11.83 21.38 -10.35
N ASP A 162 -11.74 20.92 -11.59
CA ASP A 162 -11.04 21.51 -12.74
C ASP A 162 -9.82 22.43 -12.51
N GLY A 163 -8.69 21.98 -13.04
CA GLY A 163 -7.53 22.80 -13.39
C GLY A 163 -6.66 21.94 -14.32
N GLY A 164 -6.74 22.08 -15.65
CA GLY A 164 -6.53 23.32 -16.37
C GLY A 164 -5.04 23.43 -16.66
N PHE A 165 -4.53 22.60 -17.56
CA PHE A 165 -3.18 22.78 -18.10
C PHE A 165 -3.22 23.96 -19.08
N ASP A 166 -2.83 25.13 -18.60
CA ASP A 166 -2.42 26.23 -19.46
C ASP A 166 -1.03 25.90 -20.03
N ILE A 167 -1.00 25.29 -21.22
CA ILE A 167 0.21 25.26 -22.05
C ILE A 167 0.08 26.41 -23.04
N ASP A 168 0.74 27.52 -22.72
CA ASP A 168 0.98 28.62 -23.65
C ASP A 168 1.84 28.11 -24.82
N ILE A 169 1.24 28.06 -26.01
CA ILE A 169 1.95 27.87 -27.29
C ILE A 169 2.12 29.25 -27.91
N GLY A 170 3.34 29.79 -27.84
CA GLY A 170 3.70 31.05 -28.47
C GLY A 170 3.88 30.92 -29.98
N PHE A 171 3.25 31.82 -30.73
CA PHE A 171 3.62 32.17 -32.11
C PHE A 171 4.45 33.45 -32.11
#